data_AF-A0A2V1CLT8-F1
#
_entry.id   AF-A0A2V1CLT8-F1
#
_cell.length_a   1.000
_cell.length_b   1.000
_cell.length_c   1.000
_cell.angle_alpha   90.00
_cell.angle_beta   90.00
_cell.angle_gamma   90.00
#
_symmetry.space_group_name_H-M   'P 1'
#
loop_
_entity.id
_entity.type
_entity.pdbx_description
1 polymer ?
#
loop_
_entity_poly.entity_id
_entity_poly.type
_entity_poly.pdbx_seq_one_letter_code
_entity_poly.pdbx_strand_id
1 'polypeptide(L)'
;MKEESDTVLNQPSVQTQVPGSKPFSGKEALDPVFNSRSIQLVIDYQKSHGNYLVDADGNAYLDIASIALGYNNPALIKAIQRPEMISALVNRPAIGNFPSIDWLSLPEDAQSGSEANELAFKAAFMYNRRIQRGEGVEWSDHEIKTAMRNQSPGSRELAILSFSNSFHGRGFASLSTTRSKPLHEMDIPSFKWPEAPFPAIRQCPVAGVIIEPIQSEGGDNHASPAFFQGLQEITKKHGIILIVDEVFGATGKFWGHEHCQLPSPPGIVTFSKKAQSADPARVLFCKAIMDAILKDGLVEKTAHIGEILYAEMSKLAEKYPNNIKNLRGKGKGTYVAFDTVNSDTVNSDTVNSDTVNSSSVLKQMKGLGVNIGSCGAHTIRLRPMLIFEERHIPR
;
A
#
# COMPACT_ATOMS: atom_id res chain seq x y z
N MET A 1 16.51 35.79 -7.44
CA MET A 1 15.50 34.94 -8.12
C MET A 1 14.15 35.44 -7.64
N LYS A 2 13.30 35.92 -8.56
CA LYS A 2 12.02 36.56 -8.21
C LYS A 2 11.11 35.55 -7.50
N GLU A 3 10.52 35.96 -6.37
CA GLU A 3 9.34 35.31 -5.80
C GLU A 3 8.22 35.42 -6.84
N GLU A 4 8.00 34.35 -7.62
CA GLU A 4 6.71 34.17 -8.29
C GLU A 4 5.66 34.01 -7.20
N SER A 5 4.56 34.75 -7.30
CA SER A 5 3.45 34.64 -6.38
C SER A 5 3.00 33.18 -6.31
N ASP A 6 3.18 32.53 -5.17
CA ASP A 6 2.61 31.22 -4.85
C ASP A 6 1.08 31.33 -4.92
N THR A 7 0.50 31.15 -6.11
CA THR A 7 -0.92 30.83 -6.24
C THR A 7 -1.09 29.45 -5.62
N VAL A 8 -1.37 29.42 -4.32
CA VAL A 8 -1.67 28.19 -3.60
C VAL A 8 -2.91 27.57 -4.26
N LEU A 9 -2.72 26.42 -4.91
CA LEU A 9 -3.80 25.63 -5.48
C LEU A 9 -4.74 25.21 -4.34
N ASN A 10 -5.95 25.76 -4.35
CA ASN A 10 -6.95 25.55 -3.29
C ASN A 10 -8.22 24.84 -3.78
N GLN A 11 -8.32 24.54 -5.08
CA GLN A 11 -9.46 23.84 -5.66
C GLN A 11 -9.07 23.11 -6.96
N PRO A 12 -9.78 22.05 -7.35
CA PRO A 12 -9.65 21.45 -8.68
C PRO A 12 -9.86 22.46 -9.81
N SER A 13 -9.14 22.28 -10.92
CA SER A 13 -9.27 23.12 -12.11
C SER A 13 -8.90 22.33 -13.36
N VAL A 14 -9.90 21.81 -14.07
CA VAL A 14 -9.73 21.18 -15.38
C VAL A 14 -10.07 22.20 -16.46
N GLN A 15 -9.06 22.67 -17.17
CA GLN A 15 -9.16 23.74 -18.18
C GLN A 15 -9.09 23.20 -19.61
N THR A 16 -8.56 21.98 -19.79
CA THR A 16 -8.43 21.33 -21.09
C THR A 16 -9.08 19.95 -21.09
N GLN A 17 -9.22 19.37 -22.27
CA GLN A 17 -9.49 17.94 -22.38
C GLN A 17 -8.36 17.14 -21.71
N VAL A 18 -8.68 15.92 -21.24
CA VAL A 18 -7.74 15.03 -20.57
C VAL A 18 -7.67 13.70 -21.33
N PRO A 19 -6.50 13.33 -21.89
CA PRO A 19 -5.27 14.13 -21.98
C PRO A 19 -5.45 15.36 -22.89
N GLY A 20 -4.69 16.43 -22.62
CA GLY A 20 -4.74 17.66 -23.42
C GLY A 20 -3.85 17.58 -24.66
N SER A 21 -3.76 18.68 -25.39
CA SER A 21 -3.14 18.74 -26.72
C SER A 21 -1.65 19.11 -26.72
N LYS A 22 -1.03 19.36 -25.56
CA LYS A 22 0.38 19.75 -25.53
C LYS A 22 1.30 18.61 -26.02
N PRO A 23 2.45 18.93 -26.64
CA PRO A 23 3.48 17.93 -26.89
C PRO A 23 3.89 17.26 -25.56
N PHE A 24 4.00 15.93 -25.56
CA PHE A 24 4.38 15.11 -24.39
C PHE A 24 3.34 15.03 -23.25
N SER A 25 2.13 15.56 -23.40
CA SER A 25 1.03 15.31 -22.45
C SER A 25 0.41 13.93 -22.63
N GLY A 26 0.45 13.39 -23.85
CA GLY A 26 0.06 12.03 -24.17
C GLY A 26 1.06 11.02 -23.62
N LYS A 27 0.56 9.95 -23.00
CA LYS A 27 1.38 8.86 -22.44
C LYS A 27 2.28 8.21 -23.50
N GLU A 28 1.84 8.22 -24.76
CA GLU A 28 2.53 7.64 -25.92
C GLU A 28 3.91 8.29 -26.13
N ALA A 29 4.08 9.54 -25.71
CA ALA A 29 5.36 10.23 -25.81
C ALA A 29 6.43 9.60 -24.90
N LEU A 30 6.04 8.77 -23.93
CA LEU A 30 6.93 8.04 -23.02
C LEU A 30 7.25 6.62 -23.48
N ASP A 31 6.55 6.09 -24.51
CA ASP A 31 6.77 4.73 -25.03
C ASP A 31 8.22 4.42 -25.44
N PRO A 32 8.99 5.36 -26.03
CA PRO A 32 10.39 5.11 -26.34
C PRO A 32 11.28 4.86 -25.11
N VAL A 33 10.85 5.30 -23.92
CA VAL A 33 11.64 5.20 -22.67
C VAL A 33 11.16 4.03 -21.82
N PHE A 34 9.85 3.83 -21.72
CA PHE A 34 9.25 2.72 -20.97
C PHE A 34 7.82 2.45 -21.42
N ASN A 35 7.30 1.28 -21.04
CA ASN A 35 5.95 0.85 -21.39
C ASN A 35 4.88 1.79 -20.78
N SER A 36 4.25 2.61 -21.62
CA SER A 36 3.29 3.63 -21.16
C SER A 36 1.86 3.10 -20.96
N ARG A 37 1.57 1.82 -21.26
CA ARG A 37 0.19 1.29 -21.31
C ARG A 37 -0.62 1.55 -20.04
N SER A 38 0.05 1.53 -18.89
CA SER A 38 -0.58 1.72 -17.56
C SER A 38 -0.65 3.18 -17.09
N ILE A 39 -0.02 4.12 -17.82
CA ILE A 39 0.00 5.53 -17.46
C ILE A 39 -1.41 6.11 -17.62
N GLN A 40 -1.87 6.79 -16.59
CA GLN A 40 -3.17 7.47 -16.60
C GLN A 40 -3.06 8.96 -16.94
N LEU A 41 -2.01 9.63 -16.47
CA LEU A 41 -1.73 11.05 -16.65
C LEU A 41 -0.21 11.26 -16.65
N VAL A 42 0.27 12.23 -17.43
CA VAL A 42 1.64 12.73 -17.34
C VAL A 42 1.63 13.94 -16.40
N ILE A 43 2.42 13.88 -15.32
CA ILE A 43 2.35 14.82 -14.19
C ILE A 43 3.52 15.79 -14.21
N ASP A 44 3.23 17.08 -14.03
CA ASP A 44 4.19 18.12 -13.68
C ASP A 44 4.30 18.22 -12.15
N TYR A 45 5.29 17.51 -11.61
CA TYR A 45 5.53 17.51 -10.17
C TYR A 45 6.04 18.86 -9.65
N GLN A 46 6.60 19.75 -10.47
CA GLN A 46 7.05 21.07 -10.01
C GLN A 46 5.87 21.99 -9.69
N LYS A 47 4.75 21.82 -10.40
CA LYS A 47 3.51 22.57 -10.16
C LYS A 47 2.53 21.90 -9.21
N SER A 48 2.75 20.62 -8.90
CA SER A 48 1.93 19.88 -7.94
C SER A 48 2.24 20.34 -6.50
N HIS A 49 1.24 20.55 -5.66
CA HIS A 49 1.46 21.01 -4.28
C HIS A 49 0.37 20.51 -3.33
N GLY A 50 0.76 20.11 -2.12
CA GLY A 50 -0.19 19.65 -1.10
C GLY A 50 -1.02 18.48 -1.60
N ASN A 51 -2.35 18.61 -1.54
CA ASN A 51 -3.30 17.59 -2.03
C ASN A 51 -3.56 17.64 -3.54
N TYR A 52 -2.84 18.47 -4.32
CA TYR A 52 -3.14 18.71 -5.73
C TYR A 52 -2.04 18.23 -6.66
N LEU A 53 -2.45 17.43 -7.65
CA LEU A 53 -1.64 17.02 -8.80
C LEU A 53 -1.87 17.98 -9.96
N VAL A 54 -0.82 18.35 -10.67
CA VAL A 54 -0.91 19.12 -11.91
C VAL A 54 -0.41 18.27 -13.07
N ASP A 55 -1.24 18.09 -14.11
CA ASP A 55 -0.80 17.40 -15.32
C ASP A 55 0.05 18.31 -16.24
N ALA A 56 0.68 17.71 -17.25
CA ALA A 56 1.49 18.44 -18.23
C ALA A 56 0.72 19.56 -18.96
N ASP A 57 -0.61 19.43 -19.09
CA ASP A 57 -1.47 20.43 -19.70
C ASP A 57 -1.82 21.59 -18.76
N GLY A 58 -1.59 21.42 -17.46
CA GLY A 58 -1.84 22.42 -16.42
C GLY A 58 -3.17 22.24 -15.71
N ASN A 59 -3.88 21.13 -15.91
CA ASN A 59 -5.08 20.81 -15.14
C ASN A 59 -4.67 20.41 -13.72
N ALA A 60 -5.38 20.94 -12.73
CA ALA A 60 -5.16 20.67 -11.31
C ALA A 60 -6.22 19.69 -10.80
N TYR A 61 -5.78 18.60 -10.17
CA TYR A 61 -6.62 17.54 -9.65
C TYR A 61 -6.45 17.41 -8.15
N LEU A 62 -7.55 17.41 -7.38
CA LEU A 62 -7.53 16.99 -5.99
C LEU A 62 -7.25 15.49 -5.93
N ASP A 63 -6.15 15.11 -5.29
CA ASP A 63 -5.64 13.74 -5.27
C ASP A 63 -5.97 13.02 -3.96
N ILE A 64 -6.81 12.00 -4.09
CA ILE A 64 -7.40 11.22 -3.00
C ILE A 64 -6.85 9.77 -3.04
N ALA A 65 -5.68 9.54 -3.64
CA ALA A 65 -5.17 8.18 -3.88
C ALA A 65 -3.67 7.95 -3.55
N SER A 66 -2.97 8.95 -3.00
CA SER A 66 -1.50 9.01 -3.14
C SER A 66 -0.72 9.09 -1.81
N ILE A 67 0.41 9.81 -1.84
CA ILE A 67 1.48 9.89 -0.83
C ILE A 67 1.03 10.39 0.56
N ALA A 68 1.93 10.34 1.54
CA ALA A 68 1.57 10.65 2.93
C ALA A 68 1.32 12.15 3.17
N LEU A 69 2.26 13.00 2.77
CA LEU A 69 2.33 14.41 3.17
C LEU A 69 2.11 15.41 2.03
N GLY A 70 1.61 14.91 0.90
CA GLY A 70 1.40 15.70 -0.31
C GLY A 70 2.64 16.10 -1.07
N TYR A 71 2.38 16.72 -2.21
CA TYR A 71 3.38 17.09 -3.19
C TYR A 71 4.16 18.33 -2.74
N ASN A 72 5.46 18.33 -3.02
CA ASN A 72 6.39 19.42 -2.67
C ASN A 72 6.30 19.87 -1.21
N ASN A 73 6.14 18.91 -0.29
CA ASN A 73 6.06 19.19 1.14
C ASN A 73 7.35 19.88 1.66
N PRO A 74 7.27 21.09 2.25
CA PRO A 74 8.46 21.82 2.69
C PRO A 74 9.31 21.09 3.73
N ALA A 75 8.70 20.31 4.63
CA ALA A 75 9.45 19.54 5.62
C ALA A 75 10.28 18.43 4.98
N LEU A 76 9.74 17.78 3.94
CA LEU A 76 10.45 16.74 3.19
C LEU A 76 11.56 17.33 2.30
N ILE A 77 11.33 18.47 1.66
CA ILE A 77 12.36 19.20 0.90
C ILE A 77 13.51 19.59 1.83
N LYS A 78 13.20 20.11 3.03
CA LYS A 78 14.23 20.42 4.03
C LYS A 78 14.99 19.17 4.49
N ALA A 79 14.30 18.04 4.66
CA ALA A 79 14.92 16.78 5.07
C ALA A 79 15.91 16.25 4.03
N ILE A 80 15.61 16.37 2.73
CA ILE A 80 16.47 15.85 1.67
C ILE A 80 17.74 16.70 1.45
N GLN A 81 17.73 17.96 1.86
CA GLN A 81 18.87 18.88 1.77
C GLN A 81 19.90 18.72 2.91
N ARG A 82 19.63 17.84 3.88
CA ARG A 82 20.50 17.63 5.03
C ARG A 82 21.81 16.92 4.65
N PRO A 83 22.96 17.24 5.31
CA PRO A 83 24.24 16.58 5.04
C PRO A 83 24.20 15.06 5.15
N GLU A 84 23.45 14.53 6.12
CA GLU A 84 23.30 13.09 6.33
C GLU A 84 22.61 12.42 5.13
N MET A 85 21.66 13.10 4.48
CA MET A 85 21.01 12.62 3.27
C MET A 85 21.98 12.56 2.09
N ILE A 86 22.80 13.60 1.91
CA ILE A 86 23.82 13.65 0.86
C ILE A 86 24.80 12.48 1.06
N SER A 87 25.27 12.28 2.29
CA SER A 87 26.16 11.16 2.63
C SER A 87 25.51 9.80 2.33
N ALA A 88 24.25 9.61 2.73
CA ALA A 88 23.52 8.36 2.49
C ALA A 88 23.34 8.06 0.99
N LEU A 89 23.06 9.08 0.17
CA LEU A 89 22.91 8.95 -1.28
C LEU A 89 24.22 8.68 -2.01
N VAL A 90 25.29 9.41 -1.65
CA VAL A 90 26.58 9.36 -2.36
C VAL A 90 27.40 8.14 -1.96
N ASN A 91 27.50 7.85 -0.67
CA ASN A 91 28.41 6.81 -0.19
C ASN A 91 27.84 5.39 -0.31
N ARG A 92 26.50 5.25 -0.32
CA ARG A 92 25.75 3.99 -0.49
C ARG A 92 26.48 2.75 0.08
N PRO A 93 26.77 2.72 1.39
CA PRO A 93 27.61 1.67 1.96
C PRO A 93 26.92 0.30 1.84
N ALA A 94 27.71 -0.75 1.68
CA ALA A 94 27.25 -2.12 1.88
C ALA A 94 26.99 -2.33 3.39
N ILE A 95 25.77 -2.02 3.86
CA ILE A 95 25.42 -1.91 5.29
C ILE A 95 25.82 -3.14 6.11
N GLY A 96 25.69 -4.35 5.54
CA GLY A 96 26.07 -5.58 6.22
C GLY A 96 27.56 -5.71 6.54
N ASN A 97 28.42 -4.95 5.85
CA ASN A 97 29.88 -4.97 6.04
C ASN A 97 30.42 -3.65 6.60
N PHE A 98 29.84 -2.51 6.22
CA PHE A 98 30.34 -1.17 6.53
C PHE A 98 29.20 -0.24 6.98
N PRO A 99 28.56 -0.50 8.14
CA PRO A 99 27.54 0.40 8.67
C PRO A 99 28.17 1.75 9.05
N SER A 100 27.43 2.85 8.89
CA SER A 100 27.86 4.17 9.38
C SER A 100 27.53 4.32 10.86
N ILE A 101 28.35 5.09 11.58
CA ILE A 101 28.13 5.43 13.00
C ILE A 101 26.82 6.19 13.24
N ASP A 102 26.34 6.93 12.24
CA ASP A 102 25.12 7.75 12.35
C ASP A 102 23.84 6.91 12.39
N TRP A 103 23.95 5.61 12.09
CA TRP A 103 22.82 4.70 11.91
C TRP A 103 22.31 4.07 13.19
N LEU A 104 23.03 4.19 14.31
CA LEU A 104 22.61 3.64 15.61
C LEU A 104 21.27 4.21 16.10
N SER A 105 20.81 5.32 15.52
CA SER A 105 19.56 6.01 15.86
C SER A 105 18.44 5.83 14.84
N LEU A 106 18.68 5.07 13.76
CA LEU A 106 17.70 4.87 12.69
C LEU A 106 16.85 3.63 12.95
N PRO A 107 15.57 3.62 12.53
CA PRO A 107 14.75 2.42 12.58
C PRO A 107 15.34 1.30 11.72
N GLU A 108 15.18 0.05 12.18
CA GLU A 108 15.71 -1.14 11.52
C GLU A 108 15.10 -1.35 10.12
N ASP A 109 15.95 -1.77 9.17
CA ASP A 109 15.68 -2.25 7.81
C ASP A 109 14.41 -1.72 7.11
N ALA A 110 14.55 -0.63 6.34
CA ALA A 110 13.46 -0.06 5.57
C ALA A 110 13.61 -0.39 4.07
N GLN A 111 12.79 -1.32 3.56
CA GLN A 111 12.78 -1.76 2.16
C GLN A 111 11.49 -1.36 1.41
N SER A 112 11.45 -1.59 0.09
CA SER A 112 10.19 -1.47 -0.65
C SER A 112 9.18 -2.51 -0.15
N GLY A 113 7.88 -2.30 -0.39
CA GLY A 113 6.83 -3.16 0.19
C GLY A 113 6.95 -4.64 -0.18
N SER A 114 7.34 -4.96 -1.42
CA SER A 114 7.53 -6.36 -1.84
C SER A 114 8.72 -7.01 -1.13
N GLU A 115 9.84 -6.29 -1.03
CA GLU A 115 11.06 -6.79 -0.39
C GLU A 115 10.89 -6.94 1.12
N ALA A 116 10.19 -6.02 1.78
CA ALA A 116 9.84 -6.13 3.20
C ALA A 116 9.06 -7.42 3.49
N ASN A 117 8.10 -7.77 2.62
CA ASN A 117 7.36 -9.03 2.73
C ASN A 117 8.27 -10.25 2.50
N GLU A 118 9.14 -10.23 1.49
CA GLU A 118 10.07 -11.35 1.23
C GLU A 118 11.11 -11.53 2.35
N LEU A 119 11.57 -10.44 2.96
CA LEU A 119 12.43 -10.48 4.15
C LEU A 119 11.69 -11.10 5.35
N ALA A 120 10.43 -10.74 5.56
CA ALA A 120 9.59 -11.35 6.59
C ALA A 120 9.37 -12.85 6.35
N PHE A 121 9.18 -13.27 5.09
CA PHE A 121 9.07 -14.69 4.74
C PHE A 121 10.36 -15.44 5.05
N LYS A 122 11.51 -14.87 4.69
CA LYS A 122 12.83 -15.43 5.00
C LYS A 122 13.04 -15.55 6.50
N ALA A 123 12.70 -14.53 7.28
CA ALA A 123 12.75 -14.55 8.73
C ALA A 123 11.86 -15.66 9.32
N ALA A 124 10.62 -15.81 8.82
CA ALA A 124 9.72 -16.88 9.24
C ALA A 124 10.28 -18.28 8.96
N PHE A 125 10.86 -18.51 7.77
CA PHE A 125 11.51 -19.78 7.44
C PHE A 125 12.72 -20.07 8.33
N MET A 126 13.58 -19.07 8.55
CA MET A 126 14.76 -19.19 9.41
C MET A 126 14.37 -19.48 10.85
N TYR A 127 13.36 -18.78 11.38
CA TYR A 127 12.84 -18.98 12.73
C TYR A 127 12.24 -20.38 12.90
N ASN A 128 11.42 -20.83 11.94
CA ASN A 128 10.85 -22.18 11.95
C ASN A 128 11.94 -23.26 11.99
N ARG A 129 13.00 -23.12 11.18
CA ARG A 129 14.14 -24.04 11.17
C ARG A 129 14.97 -23.95 12.45
N ARG A 130 15.13 -22.75 13.02
CA ARG A 130 15.83 -22.55 14.31
C ARG A 130 15.09 -23.26 15.46
N ILE A 131 13.77 -23.16 15.52
CA ILE A 131 12.97 -23.89 16.52
C ILE A 131 13.17 -25.41 16.38
N GLN A 132 13.11 -25.93 15.16
CA GLN A 132 13.24 -27.37 14.92
C GLN A 132 14.66 -27.89 15.20
N ARG A 133 15.69 -27.11 14.86
CA ARG A 133 17.09 -27.49 15.05
C ARG A 133 17.54 -27.32 16.50
N GLY A 134 17.00 -26.33 17.21
CA GLY A 134 17.50 -25.85 18.49
C GLY A 134 18.35 -24.58 18.33
N GLU A 135 18.25 -23.68 19.31
CA GLU A 135 19.05 -22.44 19.32
C GLU A 135 20.53 -22.75 19.62
N GLY A 136 21.44 -22.08 18.90
CA GLY A 136 22.88 -22.30 19.04
C GLY A 136 23.43 -23.58 18.41
N VAL A 137 22.59 -24.34 17.68
CA VAL A 137 23.03 -25.56 16.98
C VAL A 137 23.59 -25.21 15.60
N GLU A 138 24.83 -25.59 15.36
CA GLU A 138 25.56 -25.40 14.09
C GLU A 138 24.93 -26.18 12.92
N TRP A 139 25.15 -25.68 11.70
CA TRP A 139 24.72 -26.37 10.48
C TRP A 139 25.60 -27.57 10.16
N SER A 140 24.98 -28.68 9.73
CA SER A 140 25.73 -29.84 9.23
C SER A 140 26.30 -29.60 7.83
N ASP A 141 27.41 -30.27 7.49
CA ASP A 141 27.97 -30.28 6.13
C ASP A 141 26.94 -30.71 5.07
N HIS A 142 26.05 -31.63 5.42
CA HIS A 142 24.98 -32.10 4.54
C HIS A 142 23.98 -30.96 4.26
N GLU A 143 23.54 -30.22 5.28
CA GLU A 143 22.68 -29.04 5.11
C GLU A 143 23.36 -27.98 4.24
N ILE A 144 24.63 -27.66 4.50
CA ILE A 144 25.37 -26.65 3.72
C ILE A 144 25.45 -27.05 2.24
N LYS A 145 25.84 -28.30 1.95
CA LYS A 145 26.00 -28.81 0.58
C LYS A 145 24.67 -28.84 -0.17
N THR A 146 23.59 -29.25 0.48
CA THR A 146 22.26 -29.34 -0.14
C THR A 146 21.60 -27.97 -0.31
N ALA A 147 21.85 -27.01 0.59
CA ALA A 147 21.37 -25.63 0.45
C ALA A 147 21.88 -24.99 -0.85
N MET A 148 23.15 -25.17 -1.18
CA MET A 148 23.77 -24.65 -2.42
C MET A 148 23.17 -25.22 -3.71
N ARG A 149 22.38 -26.31 -3.61
CA ARG A 149 21.67 -26.94 -4.72
C ARG A 149 20.16 -26.74 -4.65
N ASN A 150 19.68 -25.89 -3.74
CA ASN A 150 18.26 -25.71 -3.44
C ASN A 150 17.55 -27.04 -3.08
N GLN A 151 18.24 -27.92 -2.37
CA GLN A 151 17.76 -29.24 -1.98
C GLN A 151 17.63 -29.38 -0.46
N SER A 152 16.74 -30.26 -0.02
CA SER A 152 16.64 -30.65 1.39
C SER A 152 17.87 -31.46 1.82
N PRO A 153 18.29 -31.40 3.10
CA PRO A 153 17.70 -30.63 4.21
C PRO A 153 18.10 -29.15 4.28
N GLY A 154 19.09 -28.69 3.51
CA GLY A 154 19.60 -27.32 3.55
C GLY A 154 18.58 -26.26 3.13
N SER A 155 17.89 -26.51 2.02
CA SER A 155 16.77 -25.73 1.50
C SER A 155 15.52 -26.61 1.53
N ARG A 156 14.89 -26.70 2.71
CA ARG A 156 13.67 -27.48 2.92
C ARG A 156 12.46 -26.80 2.29
N GLU A 157 11.54 -27.59 1.75
CA GLU A 157 10.25 -27.09 1.27
C GLU A 157 9.38 -26.62 2.44
N LEU A 158 9.12 -25.31 2.47
CA LEU A 158 8.28 -24.60 3.43
C LEU A 158 7.39 -23.62 2.65
N ALA A 159 6.29 -23.21 3.27
CA ALA A 159 5.36 -22.28 2.65
C ALA A 159 4.94 -21.12 3.55
N ILE A 160 4.57 -20.02 2.91
CA ILE A 160 3.80 -18.93 3.50
C ILE A 160 2.35 -19.09 3.08
N LEU A 161 1.43 -19.03 4.04
CA LEU A 161 0.00 -19.02 3.79
C LEU A 161 -0.50 -17.59 3.57
N SER A 162 -1.31 -17.40 2.53
CA SER A 162 -2.01 -16.13 2.23
C SER A 162 -3.53 -16.33 2.12
N PHE A 163 -4.27 -15.26 1.88
CA PHE A 163 -5.74 -15.27 1.79
C PHE A 163 -6.20 -14.88 0.39
N SER A 164 -7.36 -15.37 -0.03
CA SER A 164 -7.98 -14.91 -1.28
C SER A 164 -8.15 -13.38 -1.27
N ASN A 165 -8.01 -12.74 -2.45
CA ASN A 165 -8.02 -11.28 -2.65
C ASN A 165 -6.82 -10.50 -2.06
N SER A 166 -5.78 -11.15 -1.55
CA SER A 166 -4.59 -10.47 -1.00
C SER A 166 -3.75 -9.72 -2.05
N PHE A 167 -2.97 -8.74 -1.62
CA PHE A 167 -1.87 -8.20 -2.44
C PHE A 167 -0.65 -7.86 -1.58
N HIS A 168 0.45 -8.58 -1.80
CA HIS A 168 1.67 -8.47 -1.01
C HIS A 168 2.89 -8.05 -1.83
N GLY A 169 2.76 -7.90 -3.15
CA GLY A 169 3.86 -7.40 -3.97
C GLY A 169 3.97 -8.06 -5.34
N ARG A 170 5.09 -7.78 -6.01
CA ARG A 170 5.38 -8.25 -7.36
C ARG A 170 6.74 -8.94 -7.51
N GLY A 171 7.51 -9.10 -6.42
CA GLY A 171 8.68 -9.98 -6.41
C GLY A 171 8.24 -11.44 -6.41
N PHE A 172 9.11 -12.38 -6.78
CA PHE A 172 8.68 -13.78 -7.00
C PHE A 172 7.97 -14.41 -5.79
N ALA A 173 8.46 -14.18 -4.57
CA ALA A 173 7.86 -14.75 -3.37
C ALA A 173 6.64 -13.94 -2.90
N SER A 174 6.70 -12.61 -2.93
CA SER A 174 5.56 -11.74 -2.60
C SER A 174 4.39 -11.88 -3.58
N LEU A 175 4.68 -12.05 -4.87
CA LEU A 175 3.71 -12.36 -5.91
C LEU A 175 3.06 -13.72 -5.66
N SER A 176 3.83 -14.73 -5.22
CA SER A 176 3.29 -16.06 -4.88
C SER A 176 2.29 -16.06 -3.72
N THR A 177 2.18 -14.95 -2.98
CA THR A 177 1.18 -14.72 -1.92
C THR A 177 0.10 -13.70 -2.31
N THR A 178 0.14 -13.12 -3.52
CA THR A 178 -0.83 -12.14 -4.02
C THR A 178 -1.97 -12.82 -4.77
N ARG A 179 -3.24 -12.47 -4.49
CA ARG A 179 -4.43 -13.07 -5.12
C ARG A 179 -5.47 -12.05 -5.56
N SER A 180 -5.04 -10.83 -5.87
CA SER A 180 -5.96 -9.71 -6.14
C SER A 180 -6.40 -9.57 -7.60
N LYS A 181 -5.53 -9.81 -8.60
CA LYS A 181 -5.83 -9.64 -10.03
C LYS A 181 -5.00 -10.57 -10.92
N PRO A 182 -5.58 -11.18 -11.98
CA PRO A 182 -4.83 -12.04 -12.91
C PRO A 182 -3.63 -11.36 -13.55
N LEU A 183 -3.77 -10.08 -13.94
CA LEU A 183 -2.70 -9.30 -14.58
C LEU A 183 -1.40 -9.22 -13.75
N HIS A 184 -1.47 -9.46 -12.44
CA HIS A 184 -0.28 -9.47 -11.59
C HIS A 184 0.57 -10.73 -11.79
N GLU A 185 -0.03 -11.88 -12.13
CA GLU A 185 0.63 -13.20 -12.14
C GLU A 185 0.83 -13.80 -13.54
N MET A 186 0.09 -13.35 -14.56
CA MET A 186 0.16 -13.90 -15.92
C MET A 186 1.61 -13.98 -16.43
N ASP A 187 1.96 -15.15 -16.97
CA ASP A 187 3.27 -15.47 -17.57
C ASP A 187 4.47 -15.44 -16.60
N ILE A 188 4.24 -15.40 -15.28
CA ILE A 188 5.29 -15.38 -14.24
C ILE A 188 5.23 -16.69 -13.42
N PRO A 189 6.34 -17.45 -13.28
CA PRO A 189 6.34 -18.63 -12.43
C PRO A 189 6.18 -18.23 -10.95
N SER A 190 5.44 -19.03 -10.20
CA SER A 190 5.15 -18.79 -8.79
C SER A 190 5.50 -20.00 -7.93
N PHE A 191 5.88 -19.76 -6.68
CA PHE A 191 5.95 -20.81 -5.66
C PHE A 191 4.55 -21.38 -5.44
N LYS A 192 4.45 -22.70 -5.29
CA LYS A 192 3.16 -23.40 -5.04
C LYS A 192 2.72 -23.28 -3.59
N TRP A 193 2.66 -22.04 -3.09
CA TRP A 193 2.26 -21.71 -1.72
C TRP A 193 0.74 -21.60 -1.60
N PRO A 194 0.17 -22.03 -0.45
CA PRO A 194 -1.27 -22.17 -0.30
C PRO A 194 -1.97 -20.81 -0.11
N GLU A 195 -3.25 -20.76 -0.51
CA GLU A 195 -4.21 -19.73 -0.10
C GLU A 195 -5.31 -20.33 0.79
N ALA A 196 -5.95 -19.51 1.61
CA ALA A 196 -7.08 -19.92 2.45
C ALA A 196 -8.43 -19.36 1.95
N PRO A 197 -9.25 -20.17 1.25
CA PRO A 197 -10.68 -19.88 1.01
C PRO A 197 -11.62 -20.76 1.87
N PHE A 198 -11.19 -21.99 2.21
CA PHE A 198 -11.82 -23.01 3.07
C PHE A 198 -10.76 -24.10 3.34
N PRO A 199 -10.68 -24.78 4.52
CA PRO A 199 -9.53 -25.65 4.80
C PRO A 199 -9.49 -26.89 3.89
N ALA A 200 -8.39 -27.05 3.14
CA ALA A 200 -8.02 -28.25 2.39
C ALA A 200 -6.71 -28.86 2.93
N ILE A 201 -6.53 -30.17 2.70
CA ILE A 201 -5.34 -30.93 3.14
C ILE A 201 -4.09 -30.40 2.45
N ARG A 202 -3.04 -30.11 3.23
CA ARG A 202 -1.80 -29.46 2.78
C ARG A 202 -0.73 -30.48 2.37
N GLN A 203 0.07 -30.13 1.37
CA GLN A 203 1.22 -30.94 0.91
C GLN A 203 2.57 -30.53 1.57
N CYS A 204 2.66 -29.35 2.22
CA CYS A 204 3.89 -28.88 2.87
C CYS A 204 3.63 -28.13 4.21
N PRO A 205 4.61 -28.09 5.13
CA PRO A 205 4.51 -27.34 6.38
C PRO A 205 4.49 -25.81 6.14
N VAL A 206 3.61 -25.11 6.86
CA VAL A 206 3.52 -23.64 6.82
C VAL A 206 4.40 -23.03 7.91
N ALA A 207 5.27 -22.08 7.55
CA ALA A 207 6.18 -21.40 8.46
C ALA A 207 5.68 -20.00 8.88
N GLY A 208 4.89 -19.35 8.03
CA GLY A 208 4.27 -18.06 8.30
C GLY A 208 2.89 -17.92 7.66
N VAL A 209 2.06 -17.04 8.23
CA VAL A 209 0.83 -16.54 7.62
C VAL A 209 0.98 -15.05 7.43
N ILE A 210 0.71 -14.54 6.23
CA ILE A 210 0.69 -13.10 5.94
C ILE A 210 -0.75 -12.61 5.75
N ILE A 211 -1.07 -11.44 6.33
CA ILE A 211 -2.39 -10.83 6.21
C ILE A 211 -2.34 -9.29 6.31
N GLU A 212 -3.22 -8.62 5.57
CA GLU A 212 -3.49 -7.18 5.68
C GLU A 212 -4.61 -6.93 6.72
N PRO A 213 -4.51 -5.95 7.63
CA PRO A 213 -5.63 -5.58 8.53
C PRO A 213 -6.88 -5.12 7.77
N ILE A 214 -6.67 -4.47 6.63
CA ILE A 214 -7.69 -4.10 5.65
C ILE A 214 -7.11 -4.47 4.28
N GLN A 215 -7.71 -5.44 3.59
CA GLN A 215 -7.21 -5.89 2.29
C GLN A 215 -7.44 -4.82 1.24
N SER A 216 -6.38 -4.18 0.79
CA SER A 216 -6.48 -2.96 0.01
C SER A 216 -6.86 -3.23 -1.43
N GLU A 217 -5.95 -3.82 -2.21
CA GLU A 217 -6.18 -4.07 -3.64
C GLU A 217 -7.30 -5.07 -3.87
N GLY A 218 -7.56 -5.95 -2.90
CA GLY A 218 -8.65 -6.93 -2.91
C GLY A 218 -10.06 -6.34 -2.82
N GLY A 219 -10.19 -5.03 -2.65
CA GLY A 219 -11.49 -4.35 -2.57
C GLY A 219 -11.76 -3.66 -1.24
N ASP A 220 -10.74 -3.21 -0.50
CA ASP A 220 -10.94 -2.61 0.84
C ASP A 220 -11.78 -3.53 1.76
N ASN A 221 -11.41 -4.82 1.85
CA ASN A 221 -12.14 -5.77 2.69
C ASN A 221 -11.74 -5.62 4.16
N HIS A 222 -12.73 -5.63 5.04
CA HIS A 222 -12.54 -5.55 6.49
C HIS A 222 -12.91 -6.89 7.13
N ALA A 223 -12.14 -7.28 8.15
CA ALA A 223 -12.48 -8.40 9.03
C ALA A 223 -12.70 -7.92 10.47
N SER A 224 -13.41 -8.73 11.27
CA SER A 224 -13.65 -8.41 12.67
C SER A 224 -12.39 -8.64 13.53
N PRO A 225 -12.25 -7.96 14.68
CA PRO A 225 -11.17 -8.27 15.63
C PRO A 225 -11.12 -9.75 16.03
N ALA A 226 -12.28 -10.38 16.21
CA ALA A 226 -12.39 -11.80 16.55
C ALA A 226 -11.72 -12.73 15.53
N PHE A 227 -11.82 -12.39 14.23
CA PHE A 227 -11.13 -13.15 13.18
C PHE A 227 -9.60 -13.07 13.34
N PHE A 228 -9.05 -11.88 13.56
CA PHE A 228 -7.60 -11.71 13.74
C PHE A 228 -7.08 -12.36 15.03
N GLN A 229 -7.87 -12.28 16.11
CA GLN A 229 -7.55 -12.93 17.39
C GLN A 229 -7.51 -14.45 17.23
N GLY A 230 -8.53 -15.05 16.60
CA GLY A 230 -8.54 -16.48 16.31
C GLY A 230 -7.41 -16.89 15.38
N LEU A 231 -7.06 -16.07 14.39
CA LEU A 231 -5.90 -16.31 13.53
C LEU A 231 -4.60 -16.35 14.34
N GLN A 232 -4.38 -15.37 15.24
CA GLN A 232 -3.19 -15.34 16.09
C GLN A 232 -3.12 -16.53 17.05
N GLU A 233 -4.26 -16.96 17.59
CA GLU A 233 -4.33 -18.15 18.44
C GLU A 233 -3.88 -19.39 17.67
N ILE A 234 -4.40 -19.59 16.45
CA ILE A 234 -4.03 -20.70 15.56
C ILE A 234 -2.54 -20.63 15.21
N THR A 235 -2.02 -19.47 14.81
CA THR A 235 -0.61 -19.36 14.42
C THR A 235 0.31 -19.67 15.60
N LYS A 236 0.01 -19.15 16.80
CA LYS A 236 0.77 -19.46 18.02
C LYS A 236 0.73 -20.94 18.38
N LYS A 237 -0.46 -21.56 18.35
CA LYS A 237 -0.64 -22.99 18.65
C LYS A 237 0.23 -23.89 17.77
N HIS A 238 0.46 -23.48 16.52
CA HIS A 238 1.22 -24.25 15.55
C HIS A 238 2.68 -23.79 15.35
N GLY A 239 3.16 -22.81 16.14
CA GLY A 239 4.52 -22.26 15.97
C GLY A 239 4.74 -21.57 14.61
N ILE A 240 3.67 -21.00 14.06
CA ILE A 240 3.66 -20.30 12.78
C ILE A 240 3.77 -18.80 13.05
N ILE A 241 4.61 -18.09 12.29
CA ILE A 241 4.74 -16.64 12.42
C ILE A 241 3.54 -15.94 11.80
N LEU A 242 2.86 -15.09 12.57
CA LEU A 242 1.86 -14.16 12.04
C LEU A 242 2.57 -12.89 11.54
N ILE A 243 2.51 -12.65 10.24
CA ILE A 243 3.04 -11.49 9.53
C ILE A 243 1.87 -10.57 9.20
N VAL A 244 1.94 -9.31 9.60
CA VAL A 244 0.93 -8.30 9.31
C VAL A 244 1.49 -7.28 8.31
N ASP A 245 0.90 -7.21 7.12
CA ASP A 245 1.27 -6.32 6.01
C ASP A 245 0.50 -4.99 6.11
N GLU A 246 1.23 -3.91 6.38
CA GLU A 246 0.70 -2.71 6.99
C GLU A 246 1.05 -1.42 6.26
N VAL A 247 0.24 -0.42 6.57
CA VAL A 247 0.40 0.98 6.18
C VAL A 247 0.12 1.84 7.39
N PHE A 248 0.91 2.88 7.63
CA PHE A 248 0.74 3.72 8.82
C PHE A 248 -0.16 4.95 8.60
N GLY A 249 -0.78 5.40 9.68
CA GLY A 249 -1.44 6.70 9.86
C GLY A 249 -2.80 6.89 9.20
N ALA A 250 -3.03 6.29 8.03
CA ALA A 250 -4.21 6.59 7.22
C ALA A 250 -5.52 5.97 7.75
N THR A 251 -5.42 5.03 8.69
CA THR A 251 -6.58 4.32 9.28
C THR A 251 -7.13 5.02 10.53
N GLY A 252 -6.66 6.24 10.84
CA GLY A 252 -6.97 6.94 12.09
C GLY A 252 -6.30 6.32 13.33
N LYS A 253 -5.41 5.36 13.11
CA LYS A 253 -4.46 4.79 14.08
C LYS A 253 -3.06 4.85 13.47
N PHE A 254 -2.02 4.83 14.31
CA PHE A 254 -0.66 4.87 13.78
C PHE A 254 -0.40 3.58 13.01
N TRP A 255 -0.71 2.43 13.59
CA TRP A 255 -0.70 1.13 12.92
C TRP A 255 -2.11 0.61 12.65
N GLY A 256 -2.35 0.03 11.47
CA GLY A 256 -3.66 -0.52 11.11
C GLY A 256 -4.12 -1.65 12.03
N HIS A 257 -3.21 -2.53 12.46
CA HIS A 257 -3.52 -3.70 13.30
C HIS A 257 -3.90 -3.35 14.72
N GLU A 258 -3.75 -2.09 15.15
CA GLU A 258 -4.37 -1.65 16.41
C GLU A 258 -5.88 -1.91 16.37
N HIS A 259 -6.50 -1.82 15.18
CA HIS A 259 -7.91 -2.16 14.96
C HIS A 259 -8.21 -3.66 15.10
N CYS A 260 -7.21 -4.54 14.95
CA CYS A 260 -7.35 -6.00 15.06
C CYS A 260 -7.47 -6.47 16.51
N GLN A 261 -7.07 -5.63 17.49
CA GLN A 261 -7.12 -5.93 18.93
C GLN A 261 -6.50 -7.29 19.29
N LEU A 262 -5.32 -7.56 18.74
CA LEU A 262 -4.60 -8.80 19.01
C LEU A 262 -4.22 -8.89 20.50
N PRO A 263 -4.31 -10.07 21.13
CA PRO A 263 -3.97 -10.23 22.55
C PRO A 263 -2.46 -10.12 22.83
N SER A 264 -1.62 -10.23 21.81
CA SER A 264 -0.21 -9.85 21.88
C SER A 264 0.23 -9.24 20.54
N PRO A 265 1.43 -8.63 20.47
CA PRO A 265 2.01 -8.21 19.18
C PRO A 265 2.05 -9.35 18.16
N PRO A 266 1.91 -9.06 16.85
CA PRO A 266 2.18 -10.02 15.79
C PRO A 266 3.65 -10.44 15.79
N GLY A 267 3.97 -11.53 15.09
CA GLY A 267 5.35 -11.99 15.00
C GLY A 267 6.24 -11.06 14.19
N ILE A 268 5.72 -10.55 13.06
CA ILE A 268 6.39 -9.58 12.19
C ILE A 268 5.36 -8.57 11.68
N VAL A 269 5.76 -7.30 11.57
CA VAL A 269 5.02 -6.25 10.85
C VAL A 269 5.86 -5.80 9.67
N THR A 270 5.27 -5.75 8.47
CA THR A 270 5.91 -5.20 7.28
C THR A 270 5.22 -3.90 6.89
N PHE A 271 5.99 -2.88 6.49
CA PHE A 271 5.44 -1.59 6.10
C PHE A 271 6.28 -0.93 5.01
N SER A 272 5.63 -0.13 4.16
CA SER A 272 6.29 0.67 3.11
C SER A 272 5.32 1.76 2.64
N LYS A 273 5.02 1.88 1.34
CA LYS A 273 4.04 2.82 0.74
C LYS A 273 4.20 4.25 1.26
N LYS A 274 3.32 4.70 2.17
CA LYS A 274 3.36 6.05 2.78
C LYS A 274 4.65 6.31 3.55
N ALA A 275 5.36 5.27 3.98
CA ALA A 275 6.71 5.31 4.55
C ALA A 275 7.80 5.71 3.57
N GLN A 276 7.61 5.42 2.28
CA GLN A 276 8.63 5.63 1.23
C GLN A 276 10.01 5.08 1.62
N SER A 277 10.05 3.87 2.19
CA SER A 277 11.25 3.12 2.59
C SER A 277 11.84 2.31 1.42
N ALA A 278 13.18 2.20 1.32
CA ALA A 278 13.87 1.32 0.37
C ALA A 278 15.39 1.13 0.65
N ASP A 279 16.08 2.20 0.99
CA ASP A 279 17.54 2.32 1.11
C ASP A 279 17.90 3.29 2.26
N PRO A 280 19.18 3.41 2.66
CA PRO A 280 19.69 4.44 3.57
C PRO A 280 19.00 5.81 3.54
N ALA A 281 18.94 6.43 2.37
CA ALA A 281 18.39 7.76 2.16
C ALA A 281 16.88 7.72 2.37
N ARG A 282 16.23 6.64 1.96
CA ARG A 282 14.80 6.42 2.17
C ARG A 282 14.44 6.08 3.62
N VAL A 283 15.34 5.51 4.42
CA VAL A 283 15.17 5.39 5.88
C VAL A 283 15.12 6.78 6.52
N LEU A 284 16.09 7.66 6.17
CA LEU A 284 16.10 9.05 6.64
C LEU A 284 14.85 9.82 6.18
N PHE A 285 14.41 9.58 4.94
CA PHE A 285 13.20 10.17 4.40
C PHE A 285 11.94 9.67 5.11
N CYS A 286 11.86 8.37 5.38
CA CYS A 286 10.79 7.74 6.17
C CYS A 286 10.73 8.34 7.58
N LYS A 287 11.89 8.53 8.23
CA LYS A 287 11.98 9.22 9.52
C LYS A 287 11.41 10.64 9.44
N ALA A 288 11.76 11.40 8.41
CA ALA A 288 11.20 12.75 8.24
C ALA A 288 9.67 12.74 8.06
N ILE A 289 9.12 11.72 7.36
CA ILE A 289 7.68 11.52 7.23
C ILE A 289 7.05 11.24 8.59
N MET A 290 7.61 10.30 9.37
CA MET A 290 7.11 9.94 10.69
C MET A 290 7.17 11.13 11.67
N ASP A 291 8.29 11.87 11.68
CA ASP A 291 8.45 13.05 12.51
C ASP A 291 7.38 14.11 12.19
N ALA A 292 7.07 14.33 10.92
CA ALA A 292 6.00 15.25 10.51
C ALA A 292 4.61 14.75 10.93
N ILE A 293 4.32 13.44 10.77
CA ILE A 293 3.05 12.84 11.20
C ILE A 293 2.82 13.04 12.69
N LEU A 294 3.83 12.75 13.50
CA LEU A 294 3.76 12.86 14.95
C LEU A 294 3.68 14.32 15.39
N LYS A 295 4.54 15.18 14.85
CA LYS A 295 4.59 16.61 15.20
C LYS A 295 3.27 17.32 14.90
N ASP A 296 2.66 17.04 13.75
CA ASP A 296 1.49 17.77 13.28
C ASP A 296 0.17 17.07 13.68
N GLY A 297 0.22 15.98 14.45
CA GLY A 297 -0.96 15.24 14.92
C GLY A 297 -1.80 14.69 13.76
N LEU A 298 -1.15 14.21 12.70
CA LEU A 298 -1.84 13.88 11.45
C LEU A 298 -2.72 12.63 11.58
N VAL A 299 -2.43 11.74 12.52
CA VAL A 299 -3.24 10.53 12.76
C VAL A 299 -4.60 10.91 13.34
N GLU A 300 -4.61 11.78 14.35
CA GLU A 300 -5.82 12.27 15.01
C GLU A 300 -6.67 13.11 14.03
N LYS A 301 -6.02 13.96 13.23
CA LYS A 301 -6.67 14.69 12.15
C LYS A 301 -7.29 13.75 11.13
N THR A 302 -6.56 12.72 10.70
CA THR A 302 -7.07 11.71 9.77
C THR A 302 -8.27 10.97 10.34
N ALA A 303 -8.28 10.64 11.64
CA ALA A 303 -9.43 10.04 12.30
C ALA A 303 -10.65 10.97 12.25
N HIS A 304 -10.48 12.24 12.61
CA HIS A 304 -11.56 13.24 12.59
C HIS A 304 -12.13 13.47 11.19
N ILE A 305 -11.27 13.68 10.19
CA ILE A 305 -11.66 13.85 8.80
C ILE A 305 -12.34 12.60 8.25
N GLY A 306 -11.90 11.42 8.67
CA GLY A 306 -12.54 10.14 8.36
C GLY A 306 -14.01 10.09 8.77
N GLU A 307 -14.35 10.57 9.98
CA GLU A 307 -15.74 10.61 10.46
C GLU A 307 -16.60 11.55 9.61
N ILE A 308 -16.09 12.73 9.25
CA ILE A 308 -16.81 13.68 8.38
C ILE A 308 -17.03 13.07 6.99
N LEU A 309 -15.95 12.55 6.39
CA LEU A 309 -16.01 11.94 5.05
C LEU A 309 -16.99 10.76 5.02
N TYR A 310 -16.96 9.89 6.03
CA TYR A 310 -17.88 8.77 6.12
C TYR A 310 -19.33 9.23 6.29
N ALA A 311 -19.58 10.29 7.08
CA ALA A 311 -20.91 10.85 7.27
C ALA A 311 -21.50 11.41 5.95
N GLU A 312 -20.72 12.18 5.19
CA GLU A 312 -21.18 12.69 3.87
C GLU A 312 -21.39 11.55 2.87
N MET A 313 -20.50 10.56 2.85
CA MET A 313 -20.69 9.36 2.02
C MET A 313 -21.92 8.55 2.42
N SER A 314 -22.28 8.53 3.71
CA SER A 314 -23.49 7.86 4.19
C SER A 314 -24.76 8.53 3.66
N LYS A 315 -24.80 9.88 3.68
CA LYS A 315 -25.92 10.64 3.07
C LYS A 315 -26.04 10.35 1.57
N LEU A 316 -24.91 10.27 0.86
CA LEU A 316 -24.90 9.93 -0.57
C LEU A 316 -25.35 8.48 -0.80
N ALA A 317 -24.95 7.54 0.05
CA ALA A 317 -25.39 6.14 -0.02
C ALA A 317 -26.91 6.01 0.18
N GLU A 318 -27.49 6.77 1.11
CA GLU A 318 -28.94 6.83 1.31
C GLU A 318 -29.67 7.44 0.11
N LYS A 319 -29.09 8.48 -0.51
CA LYS A 319 -29.67 9.16 -1.66
C LYS A 319 -29.54 8.34 -2.96
N TYR A 320 -28.47 7.58 -3.11
CA TYR A 320 -28.14 6.81 -4.32
C TYR A 320 -27.83 5.33 -4.01
N PRO A 321 -28.76 4.58 -3.38
CA PRO A 321 -28.51 3.22 -2.87
C PRO A 321 -28.22 2.19 -3.97
N ASN A 322 -28.62 2.47 -5.21
CA ASN A 322 -28.33 1.61 -6.36
C ASN A 322 -26.91 1.81 -6.91
N ASN A 323 -26.29 2.96 -6.65
CA ASN A 323 -24.98 3.34 -7.18
C ASN A 323 -23.87 3.24 -6.12
N ILE A 324 -24.21 3.43 -4.84
CA ILE A 324 -23.29 3.35 -3.70
C ILE A 324 -23.77 2.22 -2.79
N LYS A 325 -23.12 1.07 -2.89
CA LYS A 325 -23.43 -0.14 -2.12
C LYS A 325 -22.32 -0.42 -1.10
N ASN A 326 -22.63 -1.17 -0.05
CA ASN A 326 -21.64 -1.69 0.91
C ASN A 326 -20.62 -0.64 1.41
N LEU A 327 -21.10 0.57 1.74
CA LEU A 327 -20.25 1.63 2.29
C LEU A 327 -19.56 1.14 3.57
N ARG A 328 -18.23 1.21 3.61
CA ARG A 328 -17.39 0.68 4.68
C ARG A 328 -16.25 1.63 5.02
N GLY A 329 -15.60 1.37 6.16
CA GLY A 329 -14.53 2.23 6.69
C GLY A 329 -14.89 3.12 7.87
N LYS A 330 -16.10 2.99 8.45
CA LYS A 330 -16.51 3.78 9.63
C LYS A 330 -15.53 3.59 10.78
N GLY A 331 -15.04 4.68 11.38
CA GLY A 331 -14.05 4.62 12.45
C GLY A 331 -12.66 4.15 12.03
N LYS A 332 -12.38 4.06 10.72
CA LYS A 332 -11.08 3.65 10.16
C LYS A 332 -10.37 4.81 9.46
N GLY A 333 -10.48 6.02 10.04
CA GLY A 333 -9.90 7.23 9.46
C GLY A 333 -10.37 7.43 8.04
N THR A 334 -9.45 7.77 7.14
CA THR A 334 -9.79 8.01 5.74
C THR A 334 -9.71 6.75 4.88
N TYR A 335 -9.74 5.54 5.46
CA TYR A 335 -9.92 4.29 4.70
C TYR A 335 -11.40 4.04 4.46
N VAL A 336 -11.99 4.82 3.55
CA VAL A 336 -13.42 4.74 3.20
C VAL A 336 -13.56 4.15 1.80
N ALA A 337 -14.48 3.22 1.63
CA ALA A 337 -14.74 2.58 0.34
C ALA A 337 -16.22 2.23 0.18
N PHE A 338 -16.66 2.12 -1.07
CA PHE A 338 -17.99 1.67 -1.42
C PHE A 338 -17.96 0.89 -2.74
N ASP A 339 -18.92 0.01 -2.89
CA ASP A 339 -19.11 -0.79 -4.08
C ASP A 339 -20.03 -0.08 -5.06
N THR A 340 -19.68 -0.19 -6.34
CA THR A 340 -20.50 0.24 -7.48
C THR A 340 -21.14 -0.98 -8.13
N VAL A 341 -21.93 -0.77 -9.19
CA VAL A 341 -22.49 -1.91 -9.94
C VAL A 341 -21.36 -2.68 -10.62
N ASN A 342 -21.31 -3.99 -10.38
CA ASN A 342 -20.32 -4.87 -11.00
C ASN A 342 -20.70 -5.14 -12.46
N SER A 343 -19.90 -4.63 -13.40
CA SER A 343 -20.10 -4.81 -14.84
C SER A 343 -20.02 -6.27 -15.29
N ASP A 344 -19.34 -7.14 -14.54
CA ASP A 344 -19.09 -8.53 -14.95
C ASP A 344 -20.26 -9.46 -14.61
N THR A 345 -21.23 -8.98 -13.83
CA THR A 345 -22.39 -9.77 -13.35
C THR A 345 -23.74 -9.28 -13.88
N VAL A 346 -23.75 -8.18 -14.64
CA VAL A 346 -24.98 -7.61 -15.21
C VAL A 346 -25.04 -8.01 -16.67
N ASN A 347 -26.08 -8.76 -17.07
CA ASN A 347 -26.37 -9.05 -18.47
C ASN A 347 -26.46 -7.73 -19.25
N SER A 348 -25.86 -7.67 -20.44
CA SER A 348 -25.87 -6.50 -21.34
C SER A 348 -27.27 -5.91 -21.54
N ASP A 349 -28.29 -6.75 -21.46
CA ASP A 349 -29.70 -6.42 -21.72
C ASP A 349 -30.40 -5.74 -20.53
N THR A 350 -29.74 -5.66 -19.36
CA THR A 350 -30.24 -5.01 -18.14
C THR A 350 -29.45 -3.76 -17.75
N VAL A 351 -28.41 -3.42 -18.51
CA VAL A 351 -27.63 -2.19 -18.30
C VAL A 351 -28.43 -1.01 -18.83
N ASN A 352 -29.24 -0.38 -17.98
CA ASN A 352 -29.75 0.95 -18.27
C ASN A 352 -28.58 1.94 -18.35
N SER A 353 -28.73 3.00 -19.15
CA SER A 353 -27.75 4.10 -19.33
C SER A 353 -27.26 4.73 -18.03
N ASP A 354 -28.02 4.54 -16.94
CA ASP A 354 -27.77 5.13 -15.62
C ASP A 354 -26.94 4.20 -14.70
N THR A 355 -26.50 3.05 -15.20
CA THR A 355 -25.68 2.09 -14.44
C THR A 355 -24.26 2.62 -14.28
N VAL A 356 -23.88 2.94 -13.05
CA VAL A 356 -22.55 3.48 -12.72
C VAL A 356 -21.65 2.36 -12.20
N ASN A 357 -20.58 2.07 -12.93
CA ASN A 357 -19.53 1.12 -12.53
C ASN A 357 -18.26 1.88 -12.11
N SER A 358 -17.32 1.20 -11.47
CA SER A 358 -16.10 1.81 -10.92
C SER A 358 -15.33 2.61 -11.98
N SER A 359 -15.15 2.05 -13.17
CA SER A 359 -14.46 2.71 -14.30
C SER A 359 -15.13 3.99 -14.76
N SER A 360 -16.47 4.03 -14.83
CA SER A 360 -17.20 5.24 -15.23
C SER A 360 -17.13 6.32 -14.17
N VAL A 361 -17.20 5.96 -12.86
CA VAL A 361 -16.97 6.91 -11.75
C VAL A 361 -15.58 7.51 -11.84
N LEU A 362 -14.53 6.70 -11.99
CA LEU A 362 -13.15 7.19 -12.09
C LEU A 362 -12.99 8.19 -13.24
N LYS A 363 -13.56 7.88 -14.41
CA LYS A 363 -13.50 8.76 -15.58
C LYS A 363 -14.22 10.09 -15.35
N GLN A 364 -15.43 10.05 -14.78
CA GLN A 364 -16.22 11.26 -14.50
C GLN A 364 -15.56 12.13 -13.43
N MET A 365 -15.12 11.53 -12.32
CA MET A 365 -14.44 12.23 -11.23
C MET A 365 -13.15 12.91 -11.73
N LYS A 366 -12.39 12.23 -12.59
CA LYS A 366 -11.20 12.83 -13.22
C LYS A 366 -11.55 14.02 -14.09
N GLY A 367 -12.66 13.97 -14.85
CA GLY A 367 -13.17 15.11 -15.61
C GLY A 367 -13.59 16.30 -14.73
N LEU A 368 -13.96 16.05 -13.47
CA LEU A 368 -14.24 17.08 -12.46
C LEU A 368 -12.98 17.55 -11.70
N GLY A 369 -11.80 17.07 -12.08
CA GLY A 369 -10.55 17.41 -11.40
C GLY A 369 -10.37 16.67 -10.08
N VAL A 370 -10.95 15.48 -9.90
CA VAL A 370 -10.79 14.68 -8.69
C VAL A 370 -10.17 13.33 -9.05
N ASN A 371 -8.95 13.10 -8.58
CA ASN A 371 -8.24 11.84 -8.77
C ASN A 371 -8.53 10.90 -7.60
N ILE A 372 -9.24 9.81 -7.87
CA ILE A 372 -9.60 8.75 -6.91
C ILE A 372 -9.13 7.38 -7.40
N GLY A 373 -9.09 6.40 -6.51
CA GLY A 373 -8.70 5.03 -6.82
C GLY A 373 -9.88 4.07 -6.88
N SER A 374 -9.74 2.98 -7.64
CA SER A 374 -10.58 1.79 -7.53
C SER A 374 -9.75 0.59 -7.05
N CYS A 375 -10.42 -0.38 -6.42
CA CYS A 375 -9.86 -1.66 -5.98
C CYS A 375 -10.86 -2.78 -6.25
N GLY A 376 -10.41 -4.04 -6.12
CA GLY A 376 -11.21 -5.19 -6.47
C GLY A 376 -11.75 -5.08 -7.91
N ALA A 377 -12.90 -5.70 -8.15
CA ALA A 377 -13.60 -5.61 -9.43
C ALA A 377 -14.49 -4.35 -9.54
N HIS A 378 -15.09 -3.90 -8.43
CA HIS A 378 -16.19 -2.94 -8.48
C HIS A 378 -16.18 -1.91 -7.35
N THR A 379 -15.08 -1.76 -6.62
CA THR A 379 -14.99 -0.88 -5.46
C THR A 379 -14.31 0.45 -5.82
N ILE A 380 -14.88 1.55 -5.33
CA ILE A 380 -14.22 2.86 -5.25
C ILE A 380 -13.67 3.05 -3.84
N ARG A 381 -12.44 3.55 -3.76
CA ARG A 381 -11.76 3.85 -2.49
C ARG A 381 -11.35 5.31 -2.44
N LEU A 382 -11.57 5.91 -1.27
CA LEU A 382 -11.16 7.26 -0.94
C LEU A 382 -10.02 7.10 0.04
N ARG A 383 -8.80 7.50 -0.33
CA ARG A 383 -7.60 7.39 0.52
C ARG A 383 -6.71 8.61 0.38
N PRO A 384 -7.22 9.77 0.81
CA PRO A 384 -6.48 11.00 0.71
C PRO A 384 -5.17 10.97 1.50
N MET A 385 -4.37 11.99 1.26
CA MET A 385 -3.14 12.22 2.00
C MET A 385 -3.47 12.60 3.46
N LEU A 386 -2.50 12.45 4.36
CA LEU A 386 -2.72 12.72 5.79
C LEU A 386 -2.91 14.22 6.10
N ILE A 387 -2.56 15.07 5.13
CA ILE A 387 -2.77 16.53 5.17
C ILE A 387 -4.12 16.95 4.53
N PHE A 388 -5.00 15.99 4.26
CA PHE A 388 -6.34 16.29 3.76
C PHE A 388 -7.22 16.84 4.88
N GLU A 389 -7.90 17.92 4.58
CA GLU A 389 -8.69 18.72 5.52
C GLU A 389 -10.16 18.79 5.09
N GLU A 390 -11.03 19.22 5.99
CA GLU A 390 -12.48 19.33 5.76
C GLU A 390 -12.82 20.19 4.53
N ARG A 391 -12.06 21.26 4.27
CA ARG A 391 -12.26 22.13 3.08
C ARG A 391 -12.18 21.38 1.74
N HIS A 392 -11.55 20.22 1.71
CA HIS A 392 -11.43 19.40 0.50
C HIS A 392 -12.60 18.41 0.33
N ILE A 393 -13.50 18.31 1.32
CA ILE A 393 -14.74 17.53 1.24
C ILE A 393 -15.81 18.46 0.65
N PRO A 394 -16.33 18.20 -0.56
CA PRO A 394 -17.43 18.96 -1.12
C PRO A 394 -18.67 18.80 -0.23
N ARG A 395 -19.37 19.90 0.03
CA ARG A 395 -20.61 19.93 0.83
C ARG A 395 -21.86 19.90 -0.04
#